data_AF-A0A7Y1VV08-F1
#
_entry.id   AF-A0A7Y1VV08-F1
#
_cell.length_a   1.000
_cell.length_b   1.000
_cell.length_c   1.000
_cell.angle_alpha   90.00
_cell.angle_beta   90.00
_cell.angle_gamma   90.00
#
_symmetry.space_group_name_H-M   'P 1'
#
loop_
_entity.id
_entity.type
_entity.pdbx_description
1 polymer ?
#
loop_
_entity_poly.entity_id
_entity_poly.type
_entity_poly.pdbx_seq_one_letter_code
_entity_poly.pdbx_strand_id
1 'polypeptide(L)'
;MSEQLERIEKYLSGQMESAEKLDFENELQRDPKLKSAFDQFKVIHDALEVEVEDNLRNQLIELASRNKPLNQRRNWRLPYALALAASVLILLVAGTWWYLGKSLNDPALYAANEYVEYTRTNLRAEEPNRSYSDVFDFLNRQDSAAAIARLQQRINASPDDTEARFLLADLLYRSGKWQEAGALFLQITQGKSVLWGEKAAWNYLVLAQQNIWNQDAEDILKSILSNTNHSYHPKALKLEKIRQ
;
A
#
# COMPACT_ATOMS: atom_id res chain seq x y z
N MET A 1 4.82 6.95 -20.93
CA MET A 1 5.07 8.04 -19.97
C MET A 1 5.77 9.16 -20.75
N SER A 2 5.36 10.42 -20.63
CA SER A 2 5.92 11.51 -21.45
C SER A 2 7.30 11.93 -20.94
N GLU A 3 8.23 12.18 -21.87
CA GLU A 3 9.62 12.58 -21.60
C GLU A 3 9.74 13.84 -20.70
N GLN A 4 8.76 14.75 -20.77
CA GLN A 4 8.69 15.94 -19.92
C GLN A 4 8.43 15.62 -18.44
N LEU A 5 7.67 14.57 -18.16
CA LEU A 5 7.27 14.18 -16.81
C LEU A 5 8.46 13.54 -16.08
N GLU A 6 9.26 12.74 -16.78
CA GLU A 6 10.52 12.18 -16.26
C GLU A 6 11.53 13.29 -15.91
N ARG A 7 11.60 14.36 -16.72
CA ARG A 7 12.46 15.52 -16.44
C ARG A 7 11.98 16.30 -15.19
N ILE A 8 10.67 16.49 -15.04
CA ILE A 8 10.11 17.13 -13.83
C ILE A 8 10.44 16.30 -12.57
N GLU A 9 10.31 14.98 -12.63
CA GLU A 9 10.61 14.07 -11.52
C GLU A 9 12.10 14.07 -11.14
N LYS A 10 13.01 14.04 -12.13
CA LYS A 10 14.46 14.16 -11.89
C LYS A 10 14.85 15.50 -11.27
N TYR A 11 14.20 16.58 -11.67
CA TYR A 11 14.44 17.90 -11.09
C TYR A 11 14.00 17.97 -9.61
N LEU A 12 12.78 17.49 -9.30
CA LEU A 12 12.21 17.53 -7.95
C LEU A 12 12.94 16.58 -6.99
N SER A 13 13.41 15.42 -7.48
CA SER A 13 14.18 14.44 -6.70
C SER A 13 15.68 14.80 -6.55
N GLY A 14 16.12 15.93 -7.11
CA GLY A 14 17.52 16.39 -7.04
C GLY A 14 18.52 15.55 -7.84
N GLN A 15 18.05 14.77 -8.82
CA GLN A 15 18.86 13.87 -9.64
C GLN A 15 19.35 14.51 -10.95
N MET A 16 19.06 15.79 -11.19
CA MET A 16 19.58 16.52 -12.35
C MET A 16 21.00 17.05 -12.11
N GLU A 17 21.85 16.86 -13.11
CA GLU A 17 23.19 17.45 -13.16
C GLU A 17 23.13 18.98 -13.30
N SER A 18 24.17 19.67 -12.82
CA SER A 18 24.18 21.15 -12.71
C SER A 18 23.86 21.90 -14.00
N ALA A 19 24.33 21.37 -15.15
CA ALA A 19 24.09 21.97 -16.47
C ALA A 19 22.67 21.72 -16.96
N GLU A 20 22.17 20.48 -16.79
CA GLU A 20 20.81 20.08 -17.18
C GLU A 20 19.74 20.81 -16.35
N LYS A 21 20.03 21.03 -15.07
CA LYS A 21 19.17 21.79 -14.16
C LYS A 21 18.98 23.23 -14.61
N LEU A 22 20.06 23.89 -15.03
CA LEU A 22 20.02 25.29 -15.49
C LEU A 22 19.20 25.42 -16.79
N ASP A 23 19.36 24.48 -17.71
CA ASP A 23 18.58 24.43 -18.95
C ASP A 23 17.09 24.21 -18.67
N PHE A 24 16.77 23.31 -17.75
CA PHE A 24 15.40 23.05 -17.31
C PHE A 24 14.76 24.29 -16.63
N GLU A 25 15.47 25.00 -15.77
CA GLU A 25 14.98 26.23 -15.13
C GLU A 25 14.71 27.35 -16.15
N ASN A 26 15.56 27.46 -17.17
CA ASN A 26 15.36 28.40 -18.28
C ASN A 26 14.14 28.03 -19.13
N GLU A 27 13.92 26.74 -19.40
CA GLU A 27 12.72 26.25 -20.09
C GLU A 27 11.45 26.49 -19.27
N LEU A 28 11.52 26.32 -17.95
CA LEU A 28 10.41 26.57 -17.03
C LEU A 28 9.92 28.04 -17.07
N GLN A 29 10.82 28.97 -17.35
CA GLN A 29 10.49 30.39 -17.49
C GLN A 29 9.92 30.73 -18.88
N ARG A 30 10.30 29.98 -19.91
CA ARG A 30 9.96 30.27 -21.31
C ARG A 30 8.72 29.53 -21.80
N ASP A 31 8.40 28.37 -21.21
CA ASP A 31 7.24 27.55 -21.59
C ASP A 31 6.17 27.55 -20.48
N PRO A 32 5.08 28.33 -20.65
CA PRO A 32 3.95 28.34 -19.73
C PRO A 32 3.27 26.98 -19.53
N LYS A 33 3.32 26.09 -20.54
CA LYS A 33 2.74 24.74 -20.43
C LYS A 33 3.60 23.85 -19.55
N LEU A 34 4.92 23.91 -19.72
CA LEU A 34 5.86 23.18 -18.87
C LEU A 34 5.78 23.65 -17.42
N LYS A 35 5.66 24.97 -17.20
CA LYS A 35 5.46 25.54 -15.87
C LYS A 35 4.19 25.03 -15.20
N SER A 36 3.07 25.00 -15.92
CA SER A 36 1.80 24.48 -15.40
C SER A 36 1.88 23.00 -15.04
N ALA A 37 2.55 22.20 -15.87
CA ALA A 37 2.79 20.78 -15.57
C ALA A 37 3.70 20.61 -14.34
N PHE A 38 4.76 21.40 -14.24
CA PHE A 38 5.65 21.41 -13.08
C PHE A 38 4.93 21.80 -11.80
N ASP A 39 4.13 22.86 -11.80
CA ASP A 39 3.39 23.32 -10.62
C ASP A 39 2.40 22.24 -10.13
N GLN A 40 1.74 21.53 -11.04
CA GLN A 40 0.85 20.42 -10.70
C GLN A 40 1.62 19.24 -10.09
N PHE A 41 2.77 18.88 -10.66
CA PHE A 41 3.60 17.79 -10.16
C PHE A 41 4.30 18.11 -8.85
N LYS A 42 4.74 19.35 -8.66
CA LYS A 42 5.38 19.83 -7.45
C LYS A 42 4.43 19.75 -6.25
N VAL A 43 3.16 20.12 -6.42
CA VAL A 43 2.16 20.00 -5.34
C VAL A 43 1.99 18.55 -4.88
N ILE A 44 2.02 17.59 -5.81
CA ILE A 44 1.95 16.16 -5.50
C ILE A 44 3.24 15.70 -4.80
N HIS A 45 4.40 16.10 -5.31
CA HIS A 45 5.70 15.76 -4.74
C HIS A 45 5.90 16.33 -3.32
N ASP A 46 5.62 17.61 -3.12
CA ASP A 46 5.74 18.29 -1.83
C ASP A 46 4.78 17.67 -0.79
N ALA A 47 3.60 17.19 -1.22
CA ALA A 47 2.67 16.47 -0.35
C ALA A 47 3.22 15.10 0.09
N LEU A 48 4.00 14.42 -0.75
CA LEU A 48 4.63 13.14 -0.44
C LEU A 48 5.85 13.30 0.49
N GLU A 49 6.65 14.35 0.30
CA GLU A 49 7.89 14.57 1.07
C GLU A 49 7.63 14.98 2.52
N VAL A 50 6.57 15.79 2.76
CA VAL A 50 6.15 16.21 4.11
C VAL A 50 5.63 15.05 4.98
N GLU A 51 5.20 13.94 4.37
CA GLU A 51 4.63 12.78 5.09
C GLU A 51 5.70 11.74 5.49
N VAL A 52 6.82 11.66 4.76
CA VAL A 52 7.81 10.57 4.91
C VAL A 52 8.93 10.88 5.91
N GLU A 53 9.34 12.14 6.09
CA GLU A 53 10.64 12.42 6.72
C GLU A 53 10.65 12.28 8.25
N ASP A 54 9.67 12.85 8.96
CA ASP A 54 9.72 12.95 10.43
C ASP A 54 9.42 11.63 11.14
N ASN A 55 8.51 10.81 10.61
CA ASN A 55 8.12 9.54 11.24
C ASN A 55 9.16 8.44 10.94
N LEU A 56 9.68 8.39 9.71
CA LEU A 56 10.66 7.40 9.29
C LEU A 56 12.02 7.62 9.96
N ARG A 57 12.45 8.88 10.09
CA ARG A 57 13.72 9.23 10.77
C ARG A 57 13.70 8.82 12.24
N ASN A 58 12.58 9.06 12.93
CA ASN A 58 12.43 8.68 14.34
C ASN A 58 12.40 7.15 14.51
N GLN A 59 11.72 6.42 13.62
CA GLN A 59 11.70 4.95 13.62
C GLN A 59 13.08 4.35 13.32
N LEU A 60 13.87 4.94 12.41
CA LEU A 60 15.23 4.49 12.11
C LEU A 60 16.22 4.73 13.26
N ILE A 61 16.09 5.84 13.99
CA ILE A 61 16.90 6.13 15.19
C ILE A 61 16.57 5.15 16.32
N GLU A 62 15.30 4.79 16.49
CA GLU A 62 14.86 3.80 17.48
C GLU A 62 15.35 2.38 17.13
N LEU A 63 15.31 2.00 15.86
CA LEU A 63 15.83 0.71 15.39
C LEU A 63 17.36 0.63 15.51
N ALA A 64 18.08 1.72 15.23
CA ALA A 64 19.54 1.78 15.39
C ALA A 64 19.99 1.66 16.86
N SER A 65 19.15 2.06 17.82
CA SER A 65 19.46 2.03 19.25
C SER A 65 19.09 0.72 19.97
N ARG A 66 18.34 -0.19 19.32
CA ARG A 66 18.01 -1.53 19.86
C ARG A 66 19.07 -2.62 19.62
N ASN A 67 20.07 -2.39 18.77
CA ASN A 67 21.12 -3.37 18.52
C ASN A 67 22.30 -3.22 19.50
N LYS A 68 22.12 -3.73 20.74
CA LYS A 68 23.28 -4.11 21.57
C LYS A 68 23.79 -5.49 21.11
N PRO A 69 25.08 -5.66 20.82
CA PRO A 69 25.61 -6.98 20.49
C PRO A 69 25.50 -7.90 21.72
N LEU A 70 24.73 -8.99 21.58
CA LEU A 70 24.68 -10.08 22.55
C LEU A 70 26.03 -10.80 22.56
N ASN A 71 26.89 -10.42 23.49
CA ASN A 71 28.18 -11.04 23.71
C ASN A 71 28.03 -12.14 24.77
N GLN A 72 27.71 -13.37 24.35
CA GLN A 72 27.87 -14.57 25.18
C GLN A 72 28.23 -15.77 24.28
N ARG A 73 29.55 -15.97 24.10
CA ARG A 73 30.10 -17.19 23.49
C ARG A 73 29.97 -18.35 24.49
N ARG A 74 28.89 -19.13 24.37
CA ARG A 74 28.76 -20.43 25.05
C ARG A 74 29.41 -21.50 24.16
N ASN A 75 30.57 -21.99 24.56
CA ASN A 75 31.28 -23.07 23.87
C ASN A 75 30.52 -24.39 23.99
N TRP A 76 29.72 -24.71 22.97
CA TRP A 76 29.16 -26.05 22.78
C TRP A 76 30.00 -26.81 21.77
N ARG A 77 30.82 -27.75 22.27
CA ARG A 77 31.52 -28.72 21.43
C ARG A 77 30.53 -29.82 21.04
N LEU A 78 29.81 -29.65 19.93
CA LEU A 78 29.06 -30.75 19.33
C LEU A 78 29.98 -31.60 18.43
N PRO A 79 29.84 -32.94 18.44
CA PRO A 79 30.66 -33.83 17.63
C PRO A 79 30.34 -33.66 16.13
N TYR A 80 31.40 -33.64 15.31
CA TYR A 80 31.40 -33.37 13.87
C TYR A 80 30.42 -34.21 13.02
N ALA A 81 29.91 -35.32 13.54
CA ALA A 81 28.91 -36.16 12.88
C ALA A 81 27.53 -35.48 12.75
N LEU A 82 27.15 -34.56 13.66
CA LEU A 82 25.88 -33.83 13.58
C LEU A 82 25.93 -32.63 12.63
N ALA A 83 27.12 -32.09 12.34
CA ALA A 83 27.30 -30.95 11.45
C ALA A 83 27.06 -31.30 9.96
N LEU A 84 27.35 -32.55 9.57
CA LEU A 84 27.16 -33.05 8.21
C LEU A 84 25.68 -33.28 7.85
N ALA A 85 24.83 -33.67 8.81
CA ALA A 85 23.40 -33.81 8.56
C ALA A 85 22.69 -32.45 8.45
N ALA A 86 23.16 -31.46 9.22
CA ALA A 86 22.62 -30.11 9.20
C ALA A 86 22.92 -29.38 7.89
N SER A 87 24.08 -29.60 7.26
CA SER A 87 24.42 -28.94 5.99
C SER A 87 23.55 -29.43 4.84
N VAL A 88 23.21 -30.72 4.80
CA VAL A 88 22.29 -31.28 3.79
C VAL A 88 20.87 -30.76 3.99
N LEU A 89 20.40 -30.68 5.23
CA LEU A 89 19.10 -30.07 5.56
C LEU A 89 19.06 -28.59 5.23
N ILE A 90 20.12 -27.82 5.52
CA ILE A 90 20.21 -26.40 5.17
C ILE A 90 20.23 -26.21 3.65
N LEU A 91 20.91 -27.08 2.89
CA LEU A 91 20.91 -27.01 1.43
C LEU A 91 19.57 -27.43 0.82
N LEU A 92 18.87 -28.41 1.40
CA LEU A 92 17.52 -28.80 0.96
C LEU A 92 16.49 -27.73 1.31
N VAL A 93 16.56 -27.14 2.51
CA VAL A 93 15.71 -26.02 2.92
C VAL A 93 16.04 -24.78 2.10
N ALA A 94 17.31 -24.41 1.93
CA ALA A 94 17.70 -23.25 1.12
C ALA A 94 17.38 -23.45 -0.37
N GLY A 95 17.55 -24.66 -0.90
CA GLY A 95 17.21 -24.99 -2.28
C GLY A 95 15.70 -24.98 -2.53
N THR A 96 14.91 -25.54 -1.61
CA THR A 96 13.45 -25.44 -1.67
C THR A 96 12.97 -24.01 -1.45
N TRP A 97 13.58 -23.24 -0.55
CA TRP A 97 13.26 -21.82 -0.33
C TRP A 97 13.63 -20.94 -1.53
N TRP A 98 14.72 -21.23 -2.23
CA TRP A 98 15.10 -20.54 -3.46
C TRP A 98 14.19 -20.90 -4.64
N TYR A 99 13.76 -22.16 -4.73
CA TYR A 99 12.89 -22.64 -5.81
C TYR A 99 11.41 -22.25 -5.61
N LEU A 100 10.91 -22.26 -4.37
CA LEU A 100 9.54 -21.87 -4.01
C LEU A 100 9.38 -20.36 -3.78
N GLY A 101 10.46 -19.64 -3.43
CA GLY A 101 10.42 -18.20 -3.13
C GLY A 101 10.30 -17.28 -4.35
N LYS A 102 10.50 -17.81 -5.57
CA LYS A 102 10.41 -17.00 -6.80
C LYS A 102 8.99 -16.81 -7.35
N SER A 103 7.97 -17.52 -6.86
CA SER A 103 6.59 -17.39 -7.39
C SER A 103 5.51 -17.02 -6.37
N LEU A 104 5.82 -16.94 -5.07
CA LEU A 104 4.79 -16.70 -4.05
C LEU A 104 4.91 -15.37 -3.31
N ASN A 105 6.07 -14.71 -3.33
CA ASN A 105 6.30 -13.47 -2.58
C ASN A 105 6.95 -12.40 -3.46
N ASP A 106 6.28 -11.92 -4.52
CA ASP A 106 6.73 -10.69 -5.19
C ASP A 106 6.42 -9.49 -4.26
N PRO A 107 7.42 -8.88 -3.60
CA PRO A 107 7.19 -7.78 -2.68
C PRO A 107 6.54 -6.57 -3.37
N ALA A 108 6.58 -6.46 -4.70
CA ALA A 108 5.90 -5.41 -5.45
C ALA A 108 4.37 -5.57 -5.47
N LEU A 109 3.86 -6.80 -5.27
CA LEU A 109 2.43 -7.05 -5.01
C LEU A 109 2.07 -6.76 -3.54
N TYR A 110 2.97 -7.01 -2.58
CA TYR A 110 2.74 -6.69 -1.16
C TYR A 110 2.94 -5.22 -0.83
N ALA A 111 3.81 -4.51 -1.55
CA ALA A 111 3.93 -3.05 -1.53
C ALA A 111 2.69 -2.37 -2.12
N ALA A 112 1.81 -3.11 -2.81
CA ALA A 112 0.50 -2.62 -3.21
C ALA A 112 -0.50 -2.53 -2.04
N ASN A 113 -0.16 -3.07 -0.86
CA ASN A 113 -0.74 -2.66 0.43
C ASN A 113 -0.04 -1.39 0.92
N GLU A 114 0.17 -0.41 0.03
CA GLU A 114 0.38 0.98 0.42
C GLU A 114 -0.90 1.36 1.16
N TYR A 115 -0.90 1.03 2.45
CA TYR A 115 -2.01 1.25 3.34
C TYR A 115 -2.33 2.71 3.18
N VAL A 116 -3.56 3.01 2.79
CA VAL A 116 -4.03 4.38 2.77
C VAL A 116 -3.86 4.85 4.21
N GLU A 117 -2.78 5.57 4.47
CA GLU A 117 -2.61 6.28 5.71
C GLU A 117 -3.66 7.37 5.62
N TYR A 118 -4.74 7.18 6.37
CA TYR A 118 -5.81 8.14 6.44
C TYR A 118 -5.33 9.33 7.27
N THR A 119 -4.42 10.13 6.71
CA THR A 119 -4.09 11.42 7.27
C THR A 119 -5.28 12.37 7.08
N ARG A 120 -5.51 13.25 8.05
CA ARG A 120 -6.64 14.22 8.07
C ARG A 120 -6.72 15.06 6.78
N THR A 121 -5.60 15.16 6.06
CA THR A 121 -5.39 15.91 4.82
C THR A 121 -5.93 15.23 3.57
N ASN A 122 -5.97 13.89 3.51
CA ASN A 122 -6.54 13.14 2.37
C ASN A 122 -8.08 13.19 2.34
N LEU A 123 -8.69 13.69 3.42
CA LEU A 123 -10.12 13.84 3.59
C LEU A 123 -10.45 15.33 3.53
N ARG A 124 -10.45 15.89 2.31
CA ARG A 124 -11.08 17.19 2.07
C ARG A 124 -12.59 17.03 2.24
N ALA A 125 -13.03 16.95 3.48
CA ALA A 125 -14.43 16.97 3.85
C ALA A 125 -14.91 18.41 3.66
N GLU A 126 -15.41 18.73 2.47
CA GLU A 126 -16.19 19.96 2.24
C GLU A 126 -17.52 19.95 3.04
N GLU A 127 -17.87 18.81 3.64
CA GLU A 127 -19.06 18.60 4.47
C GLU A 127 -18.65 18.30 5.94
N PRO A 128 -18.99 19.16 6.92
CA PRO A 128 -18.65 18.95 8.33
C PRO A 128 -19.16 17.62 8.92
N ASN A 129 -20.19 17.03 8.32
CA ASN A 129 -20.79 15.77 8.76
C ASN A 129 -20.10 14.51 8.20
N ARG A 130 -19.07 14.64 7.35
CA ARG A 130 -18.33 13.50 6.80
C ARG A 130 -16.96 13.26 7.43
N SER A 131 -16.50 14.11 8.34
CA SER A 131 -15.23 13.92 9.05
C SER A 131 -15.20 12.56 9.79
N TYR A 132 -14.10 11.81 9.62
CA TYR A 132 -13.81 10.58 10.38
C TYR A 132 -12.78 10.81 11.49
N SER A 133 -12.65 12.06 11.94
CA SER A 133 -11.67 12.45 12.97
C SER A 133 -11.77 11.61 14.24
N ASP A 134 -12.98 11.29 14.67
CA ASP A 134 -13.26 10.42 15.81
C ASP A 134 -12.75 8.98 15.60
N VAL A 135 -12.94 8.41 14.41
CA VAL A 135 -12.40 7.09 14.05
C VAL A 135 -10.87 7.11 14.10
N PHE A 136 -10.22 8.14 13.57
CA PHE A 136 -8.76 8.24 13.60
C PHE A 136 -8.21 8.48 15.00
N ASP A 137 -8.93 9.22 15.85
CA ASP A 137 -8.54 9.39 17.24
C ASP A 137 -8.51 8.05 17.99
N PHE A 138 -9.45 7.14 17.70
CA PHE A 138 -9.42 5.77 18.23
C PHE A 138 -8.25 4.97 17.67
N LEU A 139 -7.98 5.04 16.36
CA LEU A 139 -6.85 4.33 15.74
C LEU A 139 -5.49 4.82 16.25
N ASN A 140 -5.33 6.12 16.47
CA ASN A 140 -4.12 6.71 17.07
C ASN A 140 -3.88 6.21 18.50
N ARG A 141 -4.94 5.85 19.21
CA ARG A 141 -4.89 5.23 20.55
C ARG A 141 -4.76 3.71 20.49
N GLN A 142 -4.59 3.14 19.29
CA GLN A 142 -4.58 1.70 19.03
C GLN A 142 -5.89 0.99 19.44
N ASP A 143 -6.99 1.74 19.57
CA ASP A 143 -8.31 1.22 19.92
C ASP A 143 -9.13 0.93 18.67
N SER A 144 -8.71 -0.12 17.93
CA SER A 144 -9.41 -0.56 16.72
C SER A 144 -10.84 -1.02 17.01
N ALA A 145 -11.13 -1.48 18.23
CA ALA A 145 -12.46 -1.93 18.61
C ALA A 145 -13.45 -0.75 18.68
N ALA A 146 -13.06 0.35 19.32
CA ALA A 146 -13.87 1.56 19.36
C ALA A 146 -14.03 2.19 17.96
N ALA A 147 -12.98 2.17 17.14
CA ALA A 147 -13.05 2.65 15.75
C ALA A 147 -14.08 1.84 14.92
N ILE A 148 -14.07 0.51 15.03
CA ILE A 148 -15.03 -0.37 14.36
C ILE A 148 -16.46 -0.08 14.83
N ALA A 149 -16.68 0.00 16.15
CA ALA A 149 -18.01 0.29 16.70
C ALA A 149 -18.54 1.65 16.21
N ARG A 150 -17.66 2.65 16.12
CA ARG A 150 -18.01 3.99 15.65
C ARG A 150 -18.41 3.99 14.17
N LEU A 151 -17.67 3.28 13.32
CA LEU A 151 -18.00 3.13 11.91
C LEU A 151 -19.32 2.38 11.71
N GLN A 152 -19.58 1.33 12.48
CA GLN A 152 -20.84 0.60 12.44
C GLN A 152 -22.03 1.51 12.80
N GLN A 153 -21.90 2.32 13.85
CA GLN A 153 -22.92 3.31 14.22
C GLN A 153 -23.19 4.29 13.07
N ARG A 154 -22.13 4.77 12.41
CA ARG A 154 -22.23 5.70 11.29
C ARG A 154 -22.92 5.07 10.08
N ILE A 155 -22.58 3.84 9.71
CA ILE A 155 -23.22 3.11 8.61
C ILE A 155 -24.71 2.86 8.92
N ASN A 156 -25.06 2.55 10.17
CA ASN A 156 -26.45 2.38 10.57
C ASN A 156 -27.25 3.69 10.45
N ALA A 157 -26.63 4.83 10.75
CA ALA A 157 -27.24 6.15 10.60
C ALA A 157 -27.27 6.65 9.15
N SER A 158 -26.34 6.18 8.31
CA SER A 158 -26.20 6.59 6.91
C SER A 158 -25.79 5.38 6.05
N PRO A 159 -26.75 4.54 5.63
CA PRO A 159 -26.46 3.32 4.87
C PRO A 159 -25.75 3.57 3.53
N ASP A 160 -25.87 4.77 2.96
CA ASP A 160 -25.21 5.14 1.70
C ASP A 160 -23.75 5.59 1.88
N ASP A 161 -23.25 5.66 3.12
CA ASP A 161 -21.88 6.04 3.43
C ASP A 161 -20.89 4.93 3.04
N THR A 162 -20.56 4.92 1.74
CA THR A 162 -19.69 3.92 1.12
C THR A 162 -18.26 4.01 1.64
N GLU A 163 -17.83 5.22 2.02
CA GLU A 163 -16.51 5.46 2.60
C GLU A 163 -16.42 4.85 4.01
N ALA A 164 -17.41 5.08 4.87
CA ALA A 164 -17.47 4.46 6.19
C ALA A 164 -17.44 2.92 6.10
N ARG A 165 -18.16 2.37 5.11
CA ARG A 165 -18.15 0.93 4.82
C ARG A 165 -16.77 0.44 4.38
N PHE A 166 -16.07 1.22 3.56
CA PHE A 166 -14.71 0.89 3.13
C PHE A 166 -13.72 0.90 4.31
N LEU A 167 -13.77 1.95 5.14
CA LEU A 167 -12.95 2.04 6.35
C LEU A 167 -13.19 0.87 7.30
N LEU A 168 -14.45 0.46 7.46
CA LEU A 168 -14.79 -0.70 8.28
C LEU A 168 -14.20 -1.99 7.70
N ALA A 169 -14.32 -2.19 6.39
CA ALA A 169 -13.74 -3.36 5.71
C ALA A 169 -12.21 -3.43 5.89
N ASP A 170 -11.51 -2.30 5.74
CA ASP A 170 -10.06 -2.22 5.96
C ASP A 170 -9.67 -2.54 7.41
N LEU A 171 -10.40 -2.00 8.40
CA LEU A 171 -10.12 -2.31 9.80
C LEU A 171 -10.39 -3.77 10.14
N LEU A 172 -11.45 -4.37 9.59
CA LEU A 172 -11.73 -5.79 9.75
C LEU A 172 -10.64 -6.66 9.11
N TYR A 173 -10.17 -6.28 7.93
CA TYR A 173 -9.06 -6.95 7.25
C TYR A 173 -7.79 -6.97 8.13
N ARG A 174 -7.38 -5.80 8.62
CA ARG A 174 -6.21 -5.66 9.52
C ARG A 174 -6.39 -6.40 10.85
N SER A 175 -7.62 -6.54 11.30
CA SER A 175 -7.97 -7.28 12.53
C SER A 175 -8.04 -8.80 12.32
N GLY A 176 -7.70 -9.31 11.12
CA GLY A 176 -7.75 -10.74 10.81
C GLY A 176 -9.15 -11.27 10.47
N LYS A 177 -10.16 -10.41 10.40
CA LYS A 177 -11.56 -10.77 10.12
C LYS A 177 -11.82 -10.76 8.62
N TRP A 178 -11.09 -11.61 7.90
CA TRP A 178 -11.03 -11.61 6.43
C TRP A 178 -12.38 -11.87 5.76
N GLN A 179 -13.20 -12.76 6.32
CA GLN A 179 -14.52 -13.08 5.77
C GLN A 179 -15.47 -11.88 5.84
N GLU A 180 -15.50 -11.18 6.99
CA GLU A 180 -16.33 -9.98 7.17
C GLU A 180 -15.83 -8.84 6.26
N ALA A 181 -14.50 -8.65 6.17
CA ALA A 181 -13.90 -7.66 5.30
C ALA A 181 -14.22 -7.91 3.83
N GLY A 182 -14.06 -9.15 3.36
CA GLY A 182 -14.37 -9.55 1.99
C GLY A 182 -15.83 -9.29 1.62
N ALA A 183 -16.76 -9.62 2.52
CA ALA A 183 -18.18 -9.35 2.30
C ALA A 183 -18.47 -7.84 2.12
N LEU A 184 -17.86 -6.99 2.94
CA LEU A 184 -18.03 -5.54 2.82
C LEU A 184 -17.36 -4.97 1.57
N PHE A 185 -16.16 -5.43 1.20
CA PHE A 185 -15.52 -5.03 -0.05
C PHE A 185 -16.39 -5.39 -1.25
N LEU A 186 -16.92 -6.61 -1.29
CA LEU A 186 -17.82 -7.05 -2.36
C LEU A 186 -19.12 -6.23 -2.40
N GLN A 187 -19.68 -5.86 -1.24
CA GLN A 187 -20.83 -4.97 -1.20
C GLN A 187 -20.52 -3.58 -1.80
N ILE A 188 -19.31 -3.06 -1.56
CA ILE A 188 -18.91 -1.75 -2.08
C ILE A 188 -18.72 -1.79 -3.61
N THR A 189 -18.19 -2.88 -4.17
CA THR A 189 -18.02 -3.02 -5.63
C THR A 189 -19.35 -3.04 -6.37
N GLN A 190 -20.43 -3.49 -5.72
CA GLN A 190 -21.80 -3.49 -6.25
C GLN A 190 -22.51 -2.14 -6.07
N GLY A 191 -21.88 -1.20 -5.37
CA GLY A 191 -22.44 0.13 -5.08
C GLY A 191 -22.24 1.16 -6.21
N LYS A 192 -22.66 2.40 -5.93
CA LYS A 192 -22.60 3.51 -6.90
C LYS A 192 -21.29 4.30 -6.88
N SER A 193 -20.47 4.14 -5.85
CA SER A 193 -19.24 4.92 -5.70
C SER A 193 -18.16 4.35 -6.60
N VAL A 194 -17.77 5.11 -7.63
CA VAL A 194 -16.65 4.73 -8.50
C VAL A 194 -15.35 4.64 -7.69
N LEU A 195 -14.97 5.71 -6.98
CA LEU A 195 -13.72 5.76 -6.22
C LEU A 195 -13.60 4.63 -5.20
N TRP A 196 -14.64 4.42 -4.38
CA TRP A 196 -14.60 3.39 -3.32
C TRP A 196 -14.82 1.99 -3.90
N GLY A 197 -15.58 1.87 -5.00
CA GLY A 197 -15.77 0.63 -5.74
C GLY A 197 -14.47 0.09 -6.32
N GLU A 198 -13.68 0.93 -6.99
CA GLU A 198 -12.39 0.52 -7.56
C GLU A 198 -11.39 0.10 -6.47
N LYS A 199 -11.35 0.84 -5.35
CA LYS A 199 -10.51 0.49 -4.19
C LYS A 199 -10.96 -0.82 -3.56
N ALA A 200 -12.26 -1.03 -3.36
CA ALA A 200 -12.80 -2.24 -2.78
C ALA A 200 -12.59 -3.46 -3.68
N ALA A 201 -12.71 -3.28 -5.00
CA ALA A 201 -12.46 -4.32 -5.99
C ALA A 201 -11.02 -4.84 -5.88
N TRP A 202 -10.05 -3.93 -5.84
CA TRP A 202 -8.65 -4.33 -5.66
C TRP A 202 -8.40 -5.01 -4.31
N ASN A 203 -8.92 -4.47 -3.21
CA ASN A 203 -8.75 -5.07 -1.88
C ASN A 203 -9.38 -6.46 -1.78
N TYR A 204 -10.51 -6.68 -2.45
CA TYR A 204 -11.12 -8.00 -2.56
C TYR A 204 -10.20 -9.00 -3.29
N LEU A 205 -9.57 -8.59 -4.39
CA LEU A 205 -8.62 -9.44 -5.12
C LEU A 205 -7.40 -9.79 -4.26
N VAL A 206 -6.84 -8.82 -3.53
CA VAL A 206 -5.73 -9.06 -2.60
C VAL A 206 -6.12 -10.07 -1.53
N LEU A 207 -7.32 -9.92 -0.95
CA LEU A 207 -7.85 -10.87 0.03
C LEU A 207 -8.04 -12.27 -0.57
N ALA A 208 -8.55 -12.35 -1.80
CA ALA A 208 -8.77 -13.61 -2.51
C ALA A 208 -7.46 -14.34 -2.84
N GLN A 209 -6.36 -13.62 -3.11
CA GLN A 209 -5.03 -14.22 -3.30
C GLN A 209 -4.48 -14.87 -2.02
N GLN A 210 -4.79 -14.29 -0.85
CA GLN A 210 -4.34 -14.80 0.44
C GLN A 210 -5.24 -15.92 0.97
N ASN A 211 -6.43 -16.07 0.40
CA ASN A 211 -7.42 -17.07 0.77
C ASN A 211 -7.76 -17.94 -0.44
N ILE A 212 -9.03 -18.31 -0.58
CA ILE A 212 -9.52 -19.11 -1.69
C ILE A 212 -9.96 -18.17 -2.80
N TRP A 213 -9.28 -18.24 -3.94
CA TRP A 213 -9.74 -17.59 -5.15
C TRP A 213 -11.10 -18.16 -5.58
N ASN A 214 -12.10 -17.29 -5.76
CA ASN A 214 -13.47 -17.68 -6.07
C ASN A 214 -14.00 -17.00 -7.35
N GLN A 215 -15.23 -17.32 -7.73
CA GLN A 215 -15.85 -16.78 -8.94
C GLN A 215 -15.96 -15.25 -8.90
N ASP A 216 -16.32 -14.67 -7.75
CA ASP A 216 -16.38 -13.21 -7.60
C ASP A 216 -15.03 -12.54 -7.86
N ALA A 217 -13.93 -13.16 -7.40
CA ALA A 217 -12.58 -12.65 -7.65
C ALA A 217 -12.22 -12.71 -9.14
N GLU A 218 -12.64 -13.78 -9.82
CA GLU A 218 -12.43 -13.92 -11.26
C GLU A 218 -13.22 -12.86 -12.05
N ASP A 219 -14.47 -12.62 -11.68
CA ASP A 219 -15.33 -11.63 -12.33
C ASP A 219 -14.85 -10.20 -12.08
N ILE A 220 -14.40 -9.90 -10.86
CA ILE A 220 -13.77 -8.62 -10.51
C ILE A 220 -12.48 -8.43 -11.30
N LEU A 221 -11.61 -9.43 -11.37
CA LEU A 221 -10.37 -9.31 -12.14
C LEU A 221 -10.65 -9.01 -13.61
N LYS A 222 -11.60 -9.72 -14.23
CA LYS A 222 -12.02 -9.47 -15.63
C LYS A 222 -12.62 -8.08 -15.83
N SER A 223 -13.40 -7.58 -14.86
CA SER A 223 -13.96 -6.23 -14.96
C SER A 223 -12.86 -5.16 -14.92
N ILE A 224 -11.86 -5.34 -14.05
CA ILE A 224 -10.71 -4.43 -13.99
C ILE A 224 -9.89 -4.49 -15.28
N LEU A 225 -9.63 -5.70 -15.82
CA LEU A 225 -8.85 -5.88 -17.04
C LEU A 225 -9.54 -5.35 -18.30
N SER A 226 -10.88 -5.38 -18.34
CA SER A 226 -11.64 -4.85 -19.48
C SER A 226 -11.79 -3.32 -19.45
N ASN A 227 -11.52 -2.67 -18.31
CA ASN A 227 -11.54 -1.22 -18.16
C ASN A 227 -10.13 -0.64 -18.02
N THR A 228 -9.56 -0.16 -19.13
CA THR A 228 -8.21 0.44 -19.16
C THR A 228 -8.07 1.72 -18.32
N ASN A 229 -9.19 2.38 -18.00
CA ASN A 229 -9.21 3.58 -17.16
C ASN A 229 -9.37 3.26 -15.66
N HIS A 230 -9.55 2.00 -15.27
CA HIS A 230 -9.66 1.60 -13.88
C HIS A 230 -8.35 1.88 -13.14
N SER A 231 -8.41 2.49 -11.95
CA SER A 231 -7.21 2.91 -11.19
C SER A 231 -6.21 1.77 -10.94
N TYR A 232 -6.71 0.53 -10.86
CA TYR A 232 -5.92 -0.68 -10.61
C TYR A 232 -5.64 -1.54 -11.85
N HIS A 233 -5.99 -1.10 -13.07
CA HIS A 233 -5.78 -1.87 -14.31
C HIS A 233 -4.32 -2.34 -14.51
N PRO A 234 -3.27 -1.50 -14.33
CA PRO A 234 -1.88 -1.96 -14.45
C PRO A 234 -1.50 -3.04 -13.45
N LYS A 235 -2.07 -3.00 -12.23
CA LYS A 235 -1.83 -4.00 -11.18
C LYS A 235 -2.56 -5.32 -11.50
N ALA A 236 -3.78 -5.24 -12.03
CA ALA A 236 -4.54 -6.41 -12.49
C ALA A 236 -3.84 -7.17 -13.62
N LEU A 237 -3.23 -6.47 -14.60
CA LEU A 237 -2.45 -7.11 -15.67
C LEU A 237 -1.26 -7.92 -15.14
N LYS A 238 -0.59 -7.43 -14.08
CA LYS A 238 0.49 -8.18 -13.43
C LYS A 238 -0.05 -9.39 -12.69
N LEU A 239 -1.15 -9.21 -11.97
CA LEU A 239 -1.83 -10.27 -11.23
C LEU A 239 -2.27 -11.42 -12.15
N GLU A 240 -2.86 -11.11 -13.30
CA GLU A 240 -3.30 -12.13 -14.27
C GLU A 240 -2.12 -12.99 -14.77
N LYS A 241 -0.99 -12.36 -15.10
CA LYS A 241 0.21 -13.06 -15.58
C LYS A 241 0.81 -14.03 -14.56
N ILE A 242 0.67 -13.74 -13.27
CA ILE A 242 1.22 -14.58 -12.19
C ILE A 242 0.30 -15.77 -11.89
N ARG A 243 -0.99 -15.67 -12.24
CA ARG A 243 -1.98 -16.73 -12.02
C ARG A 243 -2.02 -17.80 -13.12
N GLN A 244 -1.38 -17.54 -14.27
CA GLN A 244 -1.25 -18.48 -15.40
C GLN A 244 0.02 -19.35 -15.27
#